data_AF-D2HBE3-F1
#
_entry.id   AF-D2HBE3-F1
#
_cell.length_a   1.000
_cell.length_b   1.000
_cell.length_c   1.000
_cell.angle_alpha   90.00
_cell.angle_beta   90.00
_cell.angle_gamma   90.00
#
_symmetry.space_group_name_H-M   'P 1'
#
loop_
_entity.id
_entity.type
_entity.pdbx_description
1 polymer ?
#
loop_
_entity_poly.entity_id
_entity_poly.type
_entity_poly.pdbx_seq_one_letter_code
_entity_poly.pdbx_strand_id
1 'polypeptide(L)'
;GARGRAFEWYSAVVSTEYVDPYTNRTVWSVSESGRFGDSSPKEGAQGLVGVPRAADRDPEGCAPDTRFLVPAPGGRGDAPWVALVARGGCTFKDKVLVAARRNASAVVLYNEEGHGNLTTPMSHAGTGNIVVIMVSYPKGREILDLVQKGIAVKMTIGVGTRHVQEFISGQSVVFVAIAFITMMIISLAWLIFYYIQRFLYTGSQFGSQSHRKEAKKIIGQLPLHTVKHGEKGIDVDAENCAVCIENFKVKDIIRILPCKHIFHRICIDPWLLDHRTCPMCKLDVIKALGYW
;
A
#
# COMPACT_ATOMS: atom_id res chain seq x y z
N GLY A 1 -17.14 -10.97 1.20
CA GLY A 1 -15.98 -11.47 1.97
C GLY A 1 -14.99 -12.10 1.03
N ALA A 2 -13.92 -11.40 0.68
CA ALA A 2 -12.84 -11.96 -0.12
C ALA A 2 -12.05 -12.93 0.76
N ARG A 3 -12.40 -14.23 0.73
CA ARG A 3 -11.52 -15.28 1.26
C ARG A 3 -10.24 -15.21 0.44
N GLY A 4 -9.18 -14.66 1.01
CA GLY A 4 -7.84 -14.80 0.47
C GLY A 4 -7.61 -16.29 0.21
N ARG A 5 -7.33 -16.64 -1.04
CA ARG A 5 -7.12 -18.02 -1.45
C ARG A 5 -5.79 -18.45 -0.83
N ALA A 6 -5.85 -19.04 0.36
CA ALA A 6 -4.68 -19.62 0.99
C ALA A 6 -4.10 -20.66 0.03
N PHE A 7 -2.81 -20.53 -0.27
CA PHE A 7 -2.15 -21.49 -1.14
C PHE A 7 -1.76 -22.68 -0.27
N GLU A 8 -2.61 -23.70 -0.31
CA GLU A 8 -2.44 -24.94 0.43
C GLU A 8 -1.70 -25.95 -0.45
N TRP A 9 -0.63 -26.54 0.07
CA TRP A 9 0.09 -27.62 -0.58
C TRP A 9 0.59 -28.64 0.43
N TYR A 10 0.83 -29.86 -0.04
CA TYR A 10 1.26 -30.98 0.78
C TYR A 10 2.64 -31.45 0.32
N SER A 11 3.55 -31.63 1.26
CA SER A 11 4.79 -32.36 0.99
C SER A 11 4.50 -33.86 0.82
N ALA A 12 5.44 -34.58 0.24
CA ALA A 12 5.39 -36.03 0.10
C ALA A 12 6.60 -36.66 0.76
N VAL A 13 6.34 -37.68 1.59
CA VAL A 13 7.37 -38.53 2.14
C VAL A 13 7.69 -39.60 1.12
N VAL A 14 8.92 -39.62 0.63
CA VAL A 14 9.39 -40.57 -0.39
C VAL A 14 10.35 -41.54 0.28
N SER A 15 9.97 -42.82 0.28
CA SER A 15 10.82 -43.93 0.69
C SER A 15 11.26 -44.73 -0.53
N THR A 16 12.55 -45.05 -0.61
CA THR A 16 13.13 -45.90 -1.66
C THR A 16 13.87 -47.08 -1.04
N GLU A 17 13.68 -48.25 -1.60
CA GLU A 17 14.29 -49.51 -1.18
C GLU A 17 14.89 -50.21 -2.40
N TYR A 18 16.15 -50.62 -2.33
CA TYR A 18 16.80 -51.41 -3.38
C TYR A 18 17.88 -52.34 -2.80
N VAL A 19 18.23 -53.39 -3.53
CA VAL A 19 19.33 -54.30 -3.16
C VAL A 19 20.60 -53.84 -3.88
N ASP A 20 21.64 -53.54 -3.11
CA ASP A 20 22.94 -53.16 -3.66
C ASP A 20 23.62 -54.38 -4.31
N PRO A 21 23.97 -54.35 -5.61
CA PRO A 21 24.56 -55.49 -6.31
C PRO A 21 25.96 -55.86 -5.80
N TYR A 22 26.70 -54.95 -5.16
CA TYR A 22 28.06 -55.21 -4.68
C TYR A 22 28.07 -55.83 -3.28
N THR A 23 27.21 -55.32 -2.39
CA THR A 23 27.17 -55.77 -1.00
C THR A 23 26.06 -56.79 -0.72
N ASN A 24 25.13 -56.96 -1.66
CA ASN A 24 23.91 -57.76 -1.54
C ASN A 24 23.07 -57.39 -0.30
N ARG A 25 23.18 -56.13 0.14
CA ARG A 25 22.41 -55.57 1.26
C ARG A 25 21.27 -54.71 0.73
N THR A 26 20.12 -54.79 1.38
CA THR A 26 19.03 -53.87 1.13
C THR A 26 19.35 -52.49 1.70
N VAL A 27 19.37 -51.48 0.83
CA VAL A 27 19.53 -50.08 1.17
C VAL A 27 18.16 -49.43 1.19
N TRP A 28 17.84 -48.73 2.28
CA TRP A 28 16.61 -47.97 2.42
C TRP A 28 16.94 -46.49 2.65
N SER A 29 16.14 -45.62 2.03
CA SER A 29 16.21 -44.17 2.20
C SER A 29 14.80 -43.63 2.38
N VAL A 30 14.62 -42.69 3.32
CA VAL A 30 13.35 -42.00 3.56
C VAL A 30 13.65 -40.51 3.62
N SER A 31 12.90 -39.72 2.85
CA SER A 31 13.00 -38.27 2.89
C SER A 31 11.67 -37.60 2.60
N GLU A 32 11.35 -36.54 3.34
CA GLU A 32 10.25 -35.64 3.02
C GLU A 32 10.69 -34.57 2.01
N SER A 33 11.11 -35.03 0.83
CA SER A 33 11.69 -34.19 -0.23
C SER A 33 10.74 -33.97 -1.42
N GLY A 34 9.56 -34.60 -1.39
CA GLY A 34 8.57 -34.50 -2.44
C GLY A 34 7.51 -33.43 -2.18
N ARG A 35 6.79 -33.03 -3.23
CA ARG A 35 5.64 -32.14 -3.19
C ARG A 35 4.52 -32.70 -4.05
N PHE A 36 3.31 -32.83 -3.51
CA PHE A 36 2.15 -33.24 -4.30
C PHE A 36 1.77 -32.17 -5.32
N GLY A 37 1.39 -32.62 -6.52
CA GLY A 37 0.77 -31.76 -7.52
C GLY A 37 -0.56 -31.19 -7.03
N ASP A 38 -0.94 -30.03 -7.56
CA ASP A 38 -2.08 -29.24 -7.07
C ASP A 38 -3.40 -30.01 -7.22
N SER A 39 -3.54 -30.78 -8.31
CA SER A 39 -4.71 -31.62 -8.60
C SER A 39 -4.52 -33.10 -8.22
N SER A 40 -3.37 -33.48 -7.66
CA SER A 40 -3.12 -34.87 -7.26
C SER A 40 -3.98 -35.28 -6.07
N PRO A 41 -4.52 -36.51 -6.04
CA PRO A 41 -4.99 -37.14 -4.82
C PRO A 41 -3.91 -37.09 -3.74
N LYS A 42 -4.31 -36.82 -2.49
CA LYS A 42 -3.42 -36.74 -1.33
C LYS A 42 -3.50 -38.05 -0.56
N GLU A 43 -3.03 -39.11 -1.20
CA GLU A 43 -3.03 -40.48 -0.68
C GLU A 43 -1.69 -41.16 -0.97
N GLY A 44 -1.47 -42.32 -0.34
CA GLY A 44 -0.25 -43.09 -0.54
C GLY A 44 -0.27 -43.92 -1.82
N ALA A 45 0.89 -44.08 -2.44
CA ALA A 45 1.08 -44.95 -3.60
C ALA A 45 2.43 -45.65 -3.51
N GLN A 46 2.57 -46.83 -4.11
CA GLN A 46 3.83 -47.57 -4.10
C GLN A 46 4.01 -48.40 -5.36
N GLY A 47 5.25 -48.76 -5.67
CA GLY A 47 5.55 -49.63 -6.80
C GLY A 47 7.04 -49.65 -7.15
N LEU A 48 7.40 -50.48 -8.12
CA LEU A 48 8.74 -50.47 -8.72
C LEU A 48 8.92 -49.21 -9.59
N VAL A 49 10.09 -48.59 -9.53
CA VAL A 49 10.36 -47.38 -10.31
C VAL A 49 10.62 -47.73 -11.77
N GLY A 50 9.89 -47.09 -12.67
CA GLY A 50 10.07 -47.18 -14.11
C GLY A 50 10.50 -45.85 -14.72
N VAL A 51 11.42 -45.89 -15.67
CA VAL A 51 11.94 -44.68 -16.36
C VAL A 51 11.71 -44.78 -17.88
N PRO A 52 11.54 -43.65 -18.60
CA PRO A 52 11.48 -43.66 -20.05
C PRO A 52 12.66 -44.40 -20.67
N ARG A 53 12.39 -45.25 -21.65
CA ARG A 53 13.43 -46.05 -22.30
C ARG A 53 14.30 -45.16 -23.17
N ALA A 54 15.59 -45.08 -22.86
CA ALA A 54 16.56 -44.24 -23.59
C ALA A 54 16.62 -44.51 -25.11
N ALA A 55 16.30 -45.75 -25.54
CA ALA A 55 16.26 -46.13 -26.96
C ALA A 55 15.18 -45.40 -27.78
N ASP A 56 14.13 -44.89 -27.11
CA ASP A 56 12.98 -44.26 -27.77
C ASP A 56 13.23 -42.78 -28.10
N ARG A 57 14.45 -42.26 -27.84
CA ARG A 57 14.85 -40.84 -28.05
C ARG A 57 13.96 -39.81 -27.35
N ASP A 58 13.19 -40.25 -26.35
CA ASP A 58 12.32 -39.43 -25.53
C ASP A 58 12.66 -39.62 -24.03
N PRO A 59 13.79 -39.08 -23.56
CA PRO A 59 14.23 -39.24 -22.17
C PRO A 59 13.28 -38.56 -21.17
N GLU A 60 12.41 -37.68 -21.65
CA GLU A 60 11.51 -36.88 -20.82
C GLU A 60 10.07 -37.42 -20.78
N GLY A 61 9.74 -38.44 -21.58
CA GLY A 61 8.42 -39.07 -21.55
C GLY A 61 7.29 -38.24 -22.17
N CYS A 62 7.61 -37.40 -23.16
CA CYS A 62 6.65 -36.52 -23.83
C CYS A 62 5.92 -37.19 -25.01
N ALA A 63 6.49 -38.20 -25.65
CA ALA A 63 5.86 -38.85 -26.78
C ALA A 63 4.72 -39.79 -26.32
N PRO A 64 3.60 -39.88 -27.06
CA PRO A 64 2.45 -40.68 -26.66
C PRO A 64 2.72 -42.20 -26.67
N ASP A 65 3.71 -42.62 -27.44
CA ASP A 65 4.16 -44.00 -27.60
C ASP A 65 5.28 -44.40 -26.63
N THR A 66 5.75 -43.47 -25.79
CA THR A 66 6.86 -43.73 -24.86
C THR A 66 6.62 -44.95 -23.99
N ARG A 67 7.68 -45.76 -23.89
CA ARG A 67 7.71 -46.99 -23.10
C ARG A 67 8.58 -46.79 -21.89
N PHE A 68 8.19 -47.44 -20.81
CA PHE A 68 8.91 -47.39 -19.55
C PHE A 68 9.66 -48.69 -19.33
N LEU A 69 10.92 -48.57 -18.92
CA LEU A 69 11.72 -49.67 -18.41
C LEU A 69 11.49 -49.77 -16.90
N VAL A 70 10.88 -50.86 -16.45
CA VAL A 70 10.70 -51.18 -15.04
C VAL A 70 11.54 -52.43 -14.73
N PRO A 71 12.70 -52.30 -14.05
CA PRO A 71 13.48 -53.46 -13.65
C PRO A 71 12.70 -54.28 -12.62
N ALA A 72 12.40 -55.54 -12.95
CA ALA A 72 11.69 -56.47 -12.07
C ALA A 72 12.57 -57.69 -11.78
N PRO A 73 12.73 -58.12 -10.51
CA PRO A 73 13.63 -59.21 -10.13
C PRO A 73 13.15 -60.63 -10.49
N GLY A 74 12.17 -60.82 -11.38
CA GLY A 74 11.70 -62.17 -11.71
C GLY A 74 10.50 -62.30 -12.65
N GLY A 75 10.62 -61.80 -13.89
CA GLY A 75 9.64 -62.08 -14.95
C GLY A 75 8.32 -61.30 -14.82
N ARG A 76 7.69 -61.02 -15.97
CA ARG A 76 6.55 -60.11 -16.14
C ARG A 76 5.35 -60.51 -15.28
N GLY A 77 4.95 -59.63 -14.37
CA GLY A 77 3.65 -59.62 -13.72
C GLY A 77 3.23 -58.19 -13.43
N ASP A 78 1.93 -57.95 -13.31
CA ASP A 78 1.23 -56.68 -13.04
C ASP A 78 1.56 -56.08 -11.66
N ALA A 79 2.83 -56.06 -11.27
CA ALA A 79 3.27 -55.39 -10.07
C ALA A 79 3.02 -53.88 -10.25
N PRO A 80 2.48 -53.20 -9.23
CA PRO A 80 2.31 -51.76 -9.28
C PRO A 80 3.68 -51.10 -9.51
N TRP A 81 3.70 -50.10 -10.38
CA TRP A 81 4.92 -49.40 -10.75
C TRP A 81 4.69 -47.89 -10.75
N VAL A 82 5.77 -47.15 -10.51
CA VAL A 82 5.77 -45.70 -10.38
C VAL A 82 6.63 -45.12 -11.50
N ALA A 83 6.07 -44.22 -12.29
CA ALA A 83 6.81 -43.58 -13.37
C ALA A 83 7.69 -42.46 -12.82
N LEU A 84 9.00 -42.52 -13.07
CA LEU A 84 9.95 -41.45 -12.79
C LEU A 84 10.31 -40.75 -14.09
N VAL A 85 9.95 -39.46 -14.22
CA VAL A 85 10.14 -38.68 -15.44
C VAL A 85 10.80 -37.33 -15.15
N ALA A 86 11.62 -36.85 -16.09
CA ALA A 86 12.23 -35.54 -16.00
C ALA A 86 11.19 -34.43 -16.24
N ARG A 87 11.32 -33.32 -15.52
CA ARG A 87 10.73 -32.04 -15.93
C ARG A 87 11.38 -31.55 -17.22
N GLY A 88 10.58 -30.98 -18.13
CA GLY A 88 11.04 -30.44 -19.41
C GLY A 88 10.18 -30.90 -20.59
N GLY A 89 10.39 -30.29 -21.77
CA GLY A 89 9.93 -30.77 -23.10
C GLY A 89 8.43 -30.71 -23.40
N CYS A 90 7.57 -30.93 -22.41
CA CYS A 90 6.11 -30.91 -22.53
C CYS A 90 5.47 -30.61 -21.18
N THR A 91 4.14 -30.50 -21.14
CA THR A 91 3.43 -30.13 -19.91
C THR A 91 3.43 -31.26 -18.88
N PHE A 92 3.26 -30.93 -17.60
CA PHE A 92 3.07 -31.94 -16.54
C PHE A 92 1.89 -32.87 -16.84
N LYS A 93 0.82 -32.31 -17.41
CA LYS A 93 -0.36 -33.07 -17.80
C LYS A 93 -0.02 -34.15 -18.84
N ASP A 94 0.76 -33.81 -19.86
CA ASP A 94 1.10 -34.75 -20.93
C ASP A 94 1.88 -35.95 -20.38
N LYS A 95 2.92 -35.69 -19.57
CA LYS A 95 3.73 -36.73 -18.93
C LYS A 95 2.88 -37.65 -18.04
N VAL A 96 1.99 -37.05 -17.24
CA VAL A 96 1.09 -37.81 -16.37
C VAL A 96 0.14 -38.69 -17.18
N LEU A 97 -0.42 -38.18 -18.29
CA LEU A 97 -1.30 -38.95 -19.15
C LEU A 97 -0.56 -40.10 -19.86
N VAL A 98 0.69 -39.89 -20.30
CA VAL A 98 1.52 -40.93 -20.92
C VAL A 98 1.77 -42.07 -19.93
N ALA A 99 2.17 -41.75 -18.70
CA ALA A 99 2.39 -42.74 -17.64
C ALA A 99 1.07 -43.45 -17.22
N ALA A 100 -0.02 -42.71 -17.06
CA ALA A 100 -1.33 -43.25 -16.71
C ALA A 100 -1.84 -44.25 -17.76
N ARG A 101 -1.65 -43.97 -19.07
CA ARG A 101 -1.98 -44.89 -20.17
C ARG A 101 -1.17 -46.19 -20.17
N ARG A 102 -0.11 -46.27 -19.36
CA ARG A 102 0.73 -47.45 -19.16
C ARG A 102 0.48 -48.12 -17.79
N ASN A 103 -0.64 -47.81 -17.15
CA ASN A 103 -1.04 -48.32 -15.83
C ASN A 103 -0.03 -48.01 -14.71
N ALA A 104 0.62 -46.84 -14.76
CA ALA A 104 1.40 -46.37 -13.62
C ALA A 104 0.48 -46.13 -12.41
N SER A 105 0.89 -46.61 -11.24
CA SER A 105 0.18 -46.36 -9.98
C SER A 105 0.42 -44.96 -9.44
N ALA A 106 1.56 -44.35 -9.79
CA ALA A 106 1.87 -42.95 -9.49
C ALA A 106 2.89 -42.40 -10.49
N VAL A 107 2.99 -41.07 -10.55
CA VAL A 107 3.96 -40.34 -11.38
C VAL A 107 4.81 -39.43 -10.50
N VAL A 108 6.12 -39.58 -10.62
CA VAL A 108 7.13 -38.81 -9.90
C VAL A 108 7.90 -38.01 -10.92
N LEU A 109 7.77 -36.69 -10.85
CA LEU A 109 8.53 -35.77 -11.67
C LEU A 109 9.74 -35.29 -10.87
N TYR A 110 10.93 -35.36 -11.43
CA TYR A 110 12.08 -34.70 -10.80
C TYR A 110 12.40 -33.38 -11.50
N ASN A 111 12.81 -32.40 -10.70
CA ASN A 111 13.05 -31.05 -11.18
C ASN A 111 14.30 -30.96 -12.08
N GLU A 112 14.58 -29.78 -12.64
CA GLU A 112 15.78 -29.50 -13.44
C GLU A 112 17.01 -29.19 -12.55
N GLU A 113 18.21 -29.35 -13.09
CA GLU A 113 19.48 -29.17 -12.37
C GLU A 113 19.60 -27.80 -11.68
N GLY A 114 19.19 -26.72 -12.37
CA GLY A 114 19.25 -25.36 -11.84
C GLY A 114 18.40 -25.12 -10.59
N HIS A 115 17.45 -26.00 -10.27
CA HIS A 115 16.60 -25.87 -9.08
C HIS A 115 17.16 -26.60 -7.85
N GLY A 116 18.20 -27.43 -8.00
CA GLY A 116 18.82 -28.16 -6.90
C GLY A 116 17.81 -28.92 -6.03
N ASN A 117 17.75 -28.58 -4.73
CA ASN A 117 16.88 -29.22 -3.74
C ASN A 117 15.42 -28.70 -3.73
N LEU A 118 15.08 -27.76 -4.61
CA LEU A 118 13.76 -27.13 -4.62
C LEU A 118 12.76 -27.91 -5.47
N THR A 119 11.52 -27.97 -5.00
CA THR A 119 10.36 -28.44 -5.76
C THR A 119 9.50 -27.26 -6.20
N THR A 120 8.76 -27.42 -7.30
CA THR A 120 7.86 -26.38 -7.82
C THR A 120 6.41 -26.89 -7.83
N PRO A 121 5.42 -26.00 -7.70
CA PRO A 121 4.02 -26.39 -7.82
C PRO A 121 3.74 -26.94 -9.22
N MET A 122 2.86 -27.93 -9.30
CA MET A 122 2.50 -28.59 -10.55
C MET A 122 1.00 -28.56 -10.75
N SER A 123 0.57 -27.88 -11.82
CA SER A 123 -0.81 -27.96 -12.29
C SER A 123 -0.93 -29.03 -13.36
N HIS A 124 -1.81 -30.01 -13.12
CA HIS A 124 -2.07 -31.12 -14.03
C HIS A 124 -3.56 -31.51 -13.99
N ALA A 125 -4.43 -30.50 -14.02
CA ALA A 125 -5.87 -30.73 -13.95
C ALA A 125 -6.38 -31.61 -15.12
N GLY A 126 -7.30 -32.53 -14.79
CA GLY A 126 -7.89 -33.45 -15.76
C GLY A 126 -7.04 -34.67 -16.09
N THR A 127 -6.13 -35.09 -15.21
CA THR A 127 -5.34 -36.34 -15.35
C THR A 127 -5.94 -37.53 -14.59
N GLY A 128 -7.13 -37.38 -13.99
CA GLY A 128 -7.78 -38.42 -13.19
C GLY A 128 -7.15 -38.59 -11.80
N ASN A 129 -7.44 -39.73 -11.16
CA ASN A 129 -7.07 -40.05 -9.78
C ASN A 129 -5.71 -40.76 -9.69
N ILE A 130 -4.69 -40.24 -10.38
CA ILE A 130 -3.33 -40.75 -10.26
C ILE A 130 -2.53 -39.86 -9.31
N VAL A 131 -1.78 -40.48 -8.40
CA VAL A 131 -0.89 -39.75 -7.48
C VAL A 131 0.27 -39.15 -8.28
N VAL A 132 0.46 -37.84 -8.17
CA VAL A 132 1.52 -37.10 -8.86
C VAL A 132 2.30 -36.27 -7.84
N ILE A 133 3.61 -36.49 -7.77
CA ILE A 133 4.51 -35.74 -6.90
C ILE A 133 5.72 -35.22 -7.67
N MET A 134 6.30 -34.10 -7.21
CA MET A 134 7.59 -33.60 -7.66
C MET A 134 8.65 -33.85 -6.59
N VAL A 135 9.81 -34.35 -6.98
CA VAL A 135 11.01 -34.45 -6.13
C VAL A 135 12.10 -33.50 -6.63
N SER A 136 13.09 -33.22 -5.78
CA SER A 136 14.26 -32.45 -6.15
C SER A 136 15.08 -33.11 -7.26
N TYR A 137 15.88 -32.31 -7.98
CA TYR A 137 16.74 -32.83 -9.05
C TYR A 137 17.74 -33.88 -8.53
N PRO A 138 18.52 -33.63 -7.44
CA PRO A 138 19.46 -34.62 -6.93
C PRO A 138 18.78 -35.93 -6.55
N LYS A 139 17.59 -35.87 -5.95
CA LYS A 139 16.87 -37.08 -5.54
C LYS A 139 16.37 -37.88 -6.74
N GLY A 140 15.83 -37.22 -7.74
CA GLY A 140 15.42 -37.88 -8.98
C GLY A 140 16.58 -38.51 -9.74
N ARG A 141 17.72 -37.81 -9.82
CA ARG A 141 18.93 -38.31 -10.49
C ARG A 141 19.55 -39.51 -9.79
N GLU A 142 19.58 -39.52 -8.45
CA GLU A 142 20.02 -40.67 -7.64
C GLU A 142 19.23 -41.93 -8.03
N ILE A 143 17.90 -41.82 -8.07
CA ILE A 143 17.01 -42.95 -8.38
C ILE A 143 17.13 -43.36 -9.85
N LEU A 144 17.21 -42.39 -10.76
CA LEU A 144 17.36 -42.63 -12.20
C LEU A 144 18.62 -43.43 -12.51
N ASP A 145 19.75 -43.08 -11.90
CA ASP A 145 21.03 -43.77 -12.11
C ASP A 145 20.97 -45.24 -11.68
N LEU A 146 20.32 -45.53 -10.54
CA LEU A 146 20.11 -46.91 -10.07
C LEU A 146 19.26 -47.72 -11.06
N VAL A 147 18.14 -47.16 -11.52
CA VAL A 147 17.22 -47.84 -12.45
C VAL A 147 17.87 -48.05 -13.82
N GLN A 148 18.65 -47.08 -14.31
CA GLN A 148 19.41 -47.21 -15.57
C GLN A 148 20.50 -48.28 -15.50
N LYS A 149 21.08 -48.52 -14.32
CA LYS A 149 22.00 -49.64 -14.05
C LYS A 149 21.30 -51.00 -13.94
N GLY A 150 19.98 -51.05 -14.09
CA GLY A 150 19.17 -52.26 -13.98
C GLY A 150 18.86 -52.69 -12.54
N ILE A 151 19.13 -51.83 -11.57
CA ILE A 151 18.81 -52.10 -10.16
C ILE A 151 17.32 -51.82 -9.95
N ALA A 152 16.59 -52.81 -9.44
CA ALA A 152 15.18 -52.66 -9.10
C ALA A 152 15.04 -51.80 -7.84
N VAL A 153 14.47 -50.60 -8.00
CA VAL A 153 14.15 -49.69 -6.90
C VAL A 153 12.65 -49.76 -6.64
N LYS A 154 12.26 -50.08 -5.41
CA LYS A 154 10.89 -49.96 -4.92
C LYS A 154 10.72 -48.59 -4.28
N MET A 155 9.65 -47.89 -4.63
CA MET A 155 9.32 -46.58 -4.07
C MET A 155 7.96 -46.64 -3.36
N THR A 156 7.89 -45.98 -2.21
CA THR A 156 6.66 -45.74 -1.46
C THR A 156 6.50 -44.23 -1.24
N ILE A 157 5.34 -43.72 -1.62
CA ILE A 157 4.93 -42.32 -1.49
C ILE A 157 3.91 -42.24 -0.37
N GLY A 158 4.19 -41.42 0.63
CA GLY A 158 3.29 -41.08 1.73
C GLY A 158 2.92 -39.60 1.71
N VAL A 159 1.78 -39.27 2.31
CA VAL A 159 1.36 -37.89 2.54
C VAL A 159 2.21 -37.29 3.65
N GLY A 160 2.88 -36.17 3.38
CA GLY A 160 3.69 -35.46 4.36
C GLY A 160 2.93 -34.31 5.03
N THR A 161 3.69 -33.32 5.47
CA THR A 161 3.18 -32.11 6.12
C THR A 161 2.30 -31.25 5.21
N ARG A 162 1.28 -30.66 5.82
CA ARG A 162 0.35 -29.71 5.18
C ARG A 162 0.89 -28.30 5.38
N HIS A 163 1.17 -27.60 4.29
CA HIS A 163 1.62 -26.22 4.30
C HIS A 163 0.48 -25.31 3.84
N VAL A 164 0.15 -24.32 4.67
CA VAL A 164 -0.82 -23.28 4.34
C VAL A 164 -0.04 -21.98 4.27
N GLN A 165 0.21 -21.49 3.06
CA GLN A 165 0.72 -20.14 2.90
C GLN A 165 -0.48 -19.19 2.88
N GLU A 166 -0.74 -18.56 4.03
CA GLU A 166 -1.66 -17.42 4.07
C GLU A 166 -1.00 -16.25 3.34
N PHE A 167 -1.40 -16.04 2.09
CA PHE A 167 -1.12 -14.78 1.41
C PHE A 167 -1.97 -13.71 2.09
N ILE A 168 -1.42 -13.05 3.11
CA ILE A 168 -1.81 -11.67 3.39
C ILE A 168 -1.45 -10.93 2.11
N SER A 169 -2.45 -10.61 1.30
CA SER A 169 -2.20 -10.11 -0.04
C SER A 169 -1.32 -8.86 0.08
N GLY A 170 -0.11 -8.89 -0.50
CA GLY A 170 0.80 -7.74 -0.47
C GLY A 170 0.10 -6.48 -0.99
N GLN A 171 -0.86 -6.67 -1.90
CA GLN A 171 -1.83 -5.67 -2.33
C GLN A 171 -2.58 -5.04 -1.16
N SER A 172 -3.25 -5.82 -0.29
CA SER A 172 -3.95 -5.30 0.89
C SER A 172 -3.04 -4.51 1.83
N VAL A 173 -1.81 -4.97 2.08
CA VAL A 173 -0.85 -4.26 2.95
C VAL A 173 -0.45 -2.93 2.33
N VAL A 174 -0.18 -2.91 1.03
CA VAL A 174 0.15 -1.68 0.28
C VAL A 174 -1.03 -0.71 0.27
N PHE A 175 -2.26 -1.17 0.06
CA PHE A 175 -3.45 -0.32 0.11
C PHE A 175 -3.67 0.32 1.48
N VAL A 176 -3.50 -0.47 2.57
CA VAL A 176 -3.62 0.04 3.95
C VAL A 176 -2.53 1.07 4.23
N ALA A 177 -1.28 0.81 3.83
CA ALA A 177 -0.18 1.75 4.02
C ALA A 177 -0.40 3.08 3.27
N ILE A 178 -0.86 3.03 2.03
CA ILE A 178 -1.19 4.23 1.22
C ILE A 178 -2.30 5.05 1.91
N ALA A 179 -3.36 4.39 2.40
CA ALA A 179 -4.45 5.07 3.08
C ALA A 179 -3.95 5.85 4.32
N PHE A 180 -3.08 5.25 5.15
CA PHE A 180 -2.51 5.94 6.31
C PHE A 180 -1.62 7.13 5.91
N ILE A 181 -0.79 6.99 4.87
CA ILE A 181 0.08 8.07 4.38
C ILE A 181 -0.77 9.23 3.87
N THR A 182 -1.83 8.97 3.10
CA THR A 182 -2.71 10.02 2.58
C THR A 182 -3.42 10.78 3.70
N MET A 183 -3.92 10.08 4.73
CA MET A 183 -4.54 10.72 5.89
C MET A 183 -3.57 11.61 6.67
N MET A 184 -2.31 11.18 6.80
CA MET A 184 -1.26 11.97 7.44
C MET A 184 -0.91 13.24 6.64
N ILE A 185 -0.82 13.15 5.32
CA ILE A 185 -0.53 14.31 4.47
C ILE A 185 -1.68 15.33 4.54
N ILE A 186 -2.93 14.86 4.48
CA ILE A 186 -4.12 15.72 4.56
C ILE A 186 -4.17 16.45 5.91
N SER A 187 -3.91 15.76 7.02
CA SER A 187 -3.94 16.37 8.36
C SER A 187 -2.81 17.40 8.55
N LEU A 188 -1.61 17.13 8.04
CA LEU A 188 -0.49 18.07 8.06
C LEU A 188 -0.77 19.31 7.20
N ALA A 189 -1.32 19.14 5.99
CA ALA A 189 -1.68 20.26 5.13
C ALA A 189 -2.76 21.14 5.79
N TRP A 190 -3.76 20.53 6.42
CA TRP A 190 -4.78 21.24 7.19
C TRP A 190 -4.20 22.03 8.36
N LEU A 191 -3.28 21.42 9.11
CA LEU A 191 -2.61 22.06 10.23
C LEU A 191 -1.77 23.26 9.76
N ILE A 192 -0.98 23.08 8.70
CA ILE A 192 -0.19 24.17 8.09
C ILE A 192 -1.10 25.32 7.65
N PHE A 193 -2.19 25.03 6.95
CA PHE A 193 -3.16 26.04 6.52
C PHE A 193 -3.79 26.78 7.70
N TYR A 194 -4.19 26.06 8.75
CA TYR A 194 -4.72 26.64 9.99
C TYR A 194 -3.74 27.61 10.63
N TYR A 195 -2.46 27.23 10.76
CA TYR A 195 -1.44 28.12 11.35
C TYR A 195 -1.13 29.33 10.47
N ILE A 196 -1.06 29.17 9.14
CA ILE A 196 -0.86 30.28 8.20
C ILE A 196 -2.02 31.27 8.28
N GLN A 197 -3.26 30.79 8.20
CA GLN A 197 -4.44 31.64 8.35
C GLN A 197 -4.41 32.35 9.70
N ARG A 198 -4.21 31.62 10.79
CA ARG A 198 -4.15 32.19 12.13
C ARG A 198 -3.13 33.33 12.22
N PHE A 199 -1.93 33.12 11.70
CA PHE A 199 -0.86 34.12 11.68
C PHE A 199 -1.27 35.38 10.89
N LEU A 200 -1.82 35.22 9.68
CA LEU A 200 -2.27 36.34 8.83
C LEU A 200 -3.44 37.12 9.46
N TYR A 201 -4.41 36.43 10.07
CA TYR A 201 -5.53 37.08 10.75
C TYR A 201 -5.07 37.89 11.96
N THR A 202 -4.23 37.33 12.85
CA THR A 202 -3.72 38.08 14.01
C THR A 202 -2.67 39.15 13.67
N GLY A 203 -1.94 39.01 12.56
CA GLY A 203 -0.92 39.98 12.13
C GLY A 203 -1.48 41.33 11.67
N SER A 204 -2.74 41.37 11.21
CA SER A 204 -3.40 42.60 10.74
C SER A 204 -3.74 43.60 11.86
N GLN A 205 -3.86 43.15 13.13
CA GLN A 205 -4.21 44.03 14.25
C GLN A 205 -3.05 44.94 14.71
N PHE A 206 -1.81 44.50 14.58
CA PHE A 206 -0.66 45.24 15.12
C PHE A 206 -0.33 46.51 14.29
N GLY A 207 -0.42 46.44 12.97
CA GLY A 207 -0.22 47.60 12.08
C GLY A 207 -1.32 48.66 12.23
N SER A 208 -2.58 48.23 12.33
CA SER A 208 -3.74 49.13 12.49
C SER A 208 -3.75 49.87 13.85
N GLN A 209 -3.33 49.20 14.94
CA GLN A 209 -3.28 49.83 16.26
C GLN A 209 -2.26 50.98 16.36
N SER A 210 -1.11 50.86 15.70
CA SER A 210 -0.04 51.87 15.75
C SER A 210 -0.49 53.19 15.11
N HIS A 211 -1.06 53.13 13.91
CA HIS A 211 -1.59 54.32 13.22
C HIS A 211 -2.78 54.98 13.94
N ARG A 212 -3.64 54.18 14.60
CA ARG A 212 -4.78 54.71 15.36
C ARG A 212 -4.35 55.47 16.63
N LYS A 213 -3.24 55.05 17.27
CA LYS A 213 -2.66 55.76 18.42
C LYS A 213 -2.10 57.13 18.02
N GLU A 214 -1.38 57.20 16.90
CA GLU A 214 -0.81 58.46 16.42
C GLU A 214 -1.89 59.44 15.96
N ALA A 215 -2.90 58.98 15.22
CA ALA A 215 -4.04 59.81 14.81
C ALA A 215 -4.81 60.39 16.01
N LYS A 216 -5.01 59.61 17.08
CA LYS A 216 -5.66 60.08 18.30
C LYS A 216 -4.87 61.19 19.00
N LYS A 217 -3.54 61.12 18.99
CA LYS A 217 -2.65 62.14 19.55
C LYS A 217 -2.78 63.46 18.79
N ILE A 218 -2.75 63.39 17.46
CA ILE A 218 -2.86 64.58 16.58
C ILE A 218 -4.24 65.24 16.71
N ILE A 219 -5.33 64.46 16.66
CA ILE A 219 -6.71 64.99 16.82
C ILE A 219 -6.89 65.65 18.20
N GLY A 220 -6.24 65.12 19.24
CA GLY A 220 -6.25 65.71 20.59
C GLY A 220 -5.72 67.15 20.66
N GLN A 221 -4.85 67.55 19.74
CA GLN A 221 -4.21 68.89 19.73
C GLN A 221 -5.03 69.98 19.04
N LEU A 222 -6.14 69.63 18.38
CA LEU A 222 -7.00 70.62 17.73
C LEU A 222 -7.66 71.56 18.77
N PRO A 223 -7.91 72.84 18.43
CA PRO A 223 -8.50 73.81 19.36
C PRO A 223 -9.86 73.36 19.90
N LEU A 224 -10.01 73.40 21.22
CA LEU A 224 -11.28 73.17 21.92
C LEU A 224 -11.78 74.49 22.47
N HIS A 225 -13.04 74.79 22.18
CA HIS A 225 -13.75 75.92 22.77
C HIS A 225 -14.92 75.41 23.60
N THR A 226 -15.14 76.02 24.76
CA THR A 226 -16.35 75.81 25.55
C THR A 226 -17.30 76.96 25.28
N VAL A 227 -18.52 76.67 24.88
CA VAL A 227 -19.53 77.70 24.61
C VAL A 227 -19.88 78.41 25.93
N LYS A 228 -19.48 79.67 26.08
CA LYS A 228 -19.80 80.51 27.25
C LYS A 228 -21.03 81.38 26.98
N HIS A 229 -21.79 81.68 28.02
CA HIS A 229 -23.00 82.50 27.94
C HIS A 229 -22.62 83.97 27.68
N GLY A 230 -23.04 84.55 26.55
CA GLY A 230 -23.06 86.00 26.36
C GLY A 230 -21.89 86.67 25.60
N GLU A 231 -21.11 85.95 24.80
CA GLU A 231 -20.23 86.60 23.79
C GLU A 231 -20.89 86.54 22.41
N LYS A 232 -21.53 87.65 22.02
CA LYS A 232 -21.81 87.97 20.61
C LYS A 232 -20.46 88.20 19.92
N GLY A 233 -19.91 87.18 19.27
CA GLY A 233 -18.62 87.31 18.60
C GLY A 233 -18.06 86.07 17.88
N ILE A 234 -18.83 84.99 17.73
CA ILE A 234 -18.49 83.93 16.78
C ILE A 234 -19.47 84.07 15.61
N ASP A 235 -19.11 84.95 14.68
CA ASP A 235 -19.77 85.16 13.39
C ASP A 235 -19.50 83.96 12.48
N VAL A 236 -20.24 82.87 12.72
CA VAL A 236 -20.18 81.66 11.91
C VAL A 236 -21.59 81.10 11.85
N ASP A 237 -22.17 81.04 10.64
CA ASP A 237 -23.53 80.60 10.26
C ASP A 237 -23.95 79.17 10.69
N ALA A 238 -23.30 78.58 11.70
CA ALA A 238 -23.55 77.22 12.16
C ALA A 238 -24.07 77.23 13.61
N GLU A 239 -25.38 77.34 13.78
CA GLU A 239 -26.06 77.19 15.08
C GLU A 239 -26.16 75.72 15.52
N ASN A 240 -25.93 74.78 14.59
CA ASN A 240 -26.07 73.34 14.78
C ASN A 240 -24.79 72.58 14.43
N CYS A 241 -24.54 71.48 15.14
CA CYS A 241 -23.52 70.51 14.74
C CYS A 241 -24.02 69.65 13.59
N ALA A 242 -23.38 69.66 12.42
CA ALA A 242 -23.84 68.88 11.27
C ALA A 242 -23.71 67.34 11.41
N VAL A 243 -23.12 66.84 12.50
CA VAL A 243 -23.00 65.39 12.77
C VAL A 243 -24.18 64.87 13.59
N CYS A 244 -24.57 65.56 14.66
CA CYS A 244 -25.74 65.18 15.48
C CYS A 244 -27.00 66.00 15.17
N ILE A 245 -26.87 67.06 14.37
CA ILE A 245 -27.94 67.99 13.96
C ILE A 245 -28.49 68.83 15.13
N GLU A 246 -27.92 68.70 16.34
CA GLU A 246 -28.34 69.46 17.52
C GLU A 246 -27.74 70.87 17.58
N ASN A 247 -28.50 71.81 18.15
CA ASN A 247 -28.05 73.16 18.46
C ASN A 247 -26.94 73.14 19.52
N PHE A 248 -25.96 74.03 19.40
CA PHE A 248 -24.94 74.20 20.44
C PHE A 248 -25.53 74.82 21.71
N LYS A 249 -25.30 74.17 22.85
CA LYS A 249 -25.77 74.64 24.17
C LYS A 249 -24.63 75.24 24.98
N VAL A 250 -24.98 76.08 25.93
CA VAL A 250 -24.02 76.67 26.88
C VAL A 250 -23.34 75.54 27.68
N LYS A 251 -22.01 75.62 27.80
CA LYS A 251 -21.10 74.59 28.34
C LYS A 251 -20.79 73.42 27.41
N ASP A 252 -21.30 73.40 26.18
CA ASP A 252 -20.86 72.40 25.20
C ASP A 252 -19.39 72.58 24.85
N ILE A 253 -18.70 71.46 24.68
CA ILE A 253 -17.31 71.42 24.21
C ILE A 253 -17.33 71.21 22.71
N ILE A 254 -16.97 72.26 21.99
CA ILE A 254 -16.89 72.27 20.53
C ILE A 254 -15.42 72.21 20.08
N ARG A 255 -15.22 71.64 18.90
CA ARG A 255 -13.93 71.61 18.20
C ARG A 255 -14.08 72.36 16.89
N ILE A 256 -13.13 73.26 16.64
CA ILE A 256 -13.04 74.02 15.40
C ILE A 256 -11.95 73.37 14.56
N LEU A 257 -12.31 72.92 13.36
CA LEU A 257 -11.35 72.32 12.42
C LEU A 257 -10.54 73.42 11.70
N PRO A 258 -9.40 73.11 11.06
CA PRO A 258 -8.61 74.08 10.29
C PRO A 258 -9.41 74.73 9.13
N CYS A 259 -10.43 74.04 8.62
CA CYS A 259 -11.39 74.56 7.65
C CYS A 259 -12.47 75.47 8.26
N LYS A 260 -12.36 75.82 9.55
CA LYS A 260 -13.29 76.65 10.34
C LYS A 260 -14.68 76.06 10.63
N HIS A 261 -14.98 74.84 10.16
CA HIS A 261 -16.21 74.15 10.55
C HIS A 261 -16.18 73.72 12.03
N ILE A 262 -17.34 73.84 12.68
CA ILE A 262 -17.51 73.67 14.13
C ILE A 262 -18.37 72.42 14.40
N PHE A 263 -17.94 71.58 15.34
CA PHE A 263 -18.67 70.38 15.74
C PHE A 263 -18.52 70.13 17.25
N HIS A 264 -19.44 69.37 17.86
CA HIS A 264 -19.19 68.84 19.20
C HIS A 264 -17.96 67.93 19.18
N ARG A 265 -17.09 68.07 20.18
CA ARG A 265 -15.90 67.21 20.32
C ARG A 265 -16.26 65.72 20.28
N ILE A 266 -17.33 65.34 20.99
CA ILE A 266 -17.79 63.95 21.07
C ILE A 266 -18.28 63.40 19.73
N CYS A 267 -18.74 64.27 18.83
CA CYS A 267 -19.26 63.88 17.53
C CYS A 267 -18.15 63.80 16.49
N ILE A 268 -17.19 64.73 16.51
CA ILE A 268 -16.16 64.84 15.47
C ILE A 268 -14.90 64.01 15.75
N ASP A 269 -14.52 63.79 17.02
CA ASP A 269 -13.32 63.01 17.36
C ASP A 269 -13.40 61.55 16.84
N PRO A 270 -14.52 60.81 16.98
CA PRO A 270 -14.67 59.48 16.40
C PRO A 270 -14.61 59.48 14.88
N TRP A 271 -15.21 60.49 14.24
CA TRP A 271 -15.21 60.64 12.79
C TRP A 271 -13.80 60.83 12.23
N LEU A 272 -13.00 61.71 12.84
CA LEU A 272 -11.64 62.00 12.40
C LEU A 272 -10.68 60.83 12.62
N LEU A 273 -10.93 59.97 13.61
CA LEU A 273 -10.16 58.74 13.82
C LEU A 273 -10.29 57.74 12.66
N ASP A 274 -11.40 57.79 11.94
CA ASP A 274 -11.73 56.83 10.88
C ASP A 274 -11.53 57.42 9.48
N HIS A 275 -11.94 58.68 9.25
CA HIS A 275 -12.01 59.27 7.91
C HIS A 275 -11.06 60.44 7.65
N ARG A 276 -10.34 60.94 8.67
CA ARG A 276 -9.35 62.07 8.64
C ARG A 276 -9.81 63.39 8.00
N THR A 277 -11.05 63.47 7.52
CA THR A 277 -11.57 64.55 6.68
C THR A 277 -12.75 65.25 7.34
N CYS A 278 -12.94 66.53 7.03
CA CYS A 278 -14.09 67.29 7.50
C CYS A 278 -15.40 66.73 6.88
N PRO A 279 -16.45 66.46 7.68
CA PRO A 279 -17.75 66.01 7.16
C PRO A 279 -18.36 66.95 6.12
N MET A 280 -18.15 68.26 6.30
CA MET A 280 -18.77 69.33 5.50
C MET A 280 -18.04 69.59 4.19
N CYS A 281 -16.72 69.80 4.22
CA CYS A 281 -15.94 70.20 3.04
C CYS A 281 -14.95 69.15 2.53
N LYS A 282 -14.88 67.98 3.17
CA LYS A 282 -13.94 66.89 2.84
C LYS A 282 -12.45 67.26 2.90
N LEU A 283 -12.09 68.43 3.42
CA LEU A 283 -10.70 68.80 3.66
C LEU A 283 -10.05 67.82 4.64
N ASP A 284 -8.87 67.29 4.29
CA ASP A 284 -8.07 66.47 5.20
C ASP A 284 -7.52 67.33 6.34
N VAL A 285 -7.96 67.01 7.55
CA VAL A 285 -7.68 67.77 8.76
C VAL A 285 -6.25 67.53 9.24
N ILE A 286 -5.71 66.33 9.04
CA ILE A 286 -4.34 65.99 9.44
C ILE A 286 -3.35 66.65 8.48
N LYS A 287 -3.66 66.67 7.18
CA LYS A 287 -2.92 67.43 6.15
C LYS A 287 -2.82 68.91 6.48
N ALA A 288 -3.95 69.50 6.86
CA ALA A 288 -4.07 70.94 7.10
C ALA A 288 -3.33 71.40 8.38
N LEU A 289 -3.02 70.49 9.29
CA LEU A 289 -2.21 70.76 10.50
C LEU A 289 -0.69 70.69 10.25
N GLY A 290 -0.25 70.37 9.04
CA GLY A 290 1.17 70.36 8.67
C GLY A 290 1.94 69.09 9.07
N TYR A 291 1.24 68.02 9.47
CA TYR A 291 1.86 66.72 9.75
C TYR A 291 1.94 65.89 8.45
N TRP A 292 3.12 65.89 7.82
CA TRP A 292 3.53 64.97 6.76
C TRP A 292 4.90 64.39 7.09
#